data_AF-A0A0M3IHS2-F1
#
_entry.id   AF-A0A0M3IHS2-F1
#
_cell.length_a   1.000
_cell.length_b   1.000
_cell.length_c   1.000
_cell.angle_alpha   90.00
_cell.angle_beta   90.00
_cell.angle_gamma   90.00
#
_symmetry.space_group_name_H-M   'P 1'
#
loop_
_entity.id
_entity.type
_entity.pdbx_description
1 polymer ?
#
loop_
_entity_poly.entity_id
_entity_poly.type
_entity_poly.pdbx_seq_one_letter_code
_entity_poly.pdbx_strand_id
1 'polypeptide(L)'
;MYHPVGARQKDVSTRLIKPTLPNINITDVLSLANNWNPSWETDAGIAIYDEGIAQYLLVDAQSHIKFFAALILGKPSLRCRLVEEEPKDVLDDDANNSFTIVRNDTGELTPADMKRLEYLKDILSRRGYRFVN
;
A
#
# COMPACT_ATOMS: atom_id res chain seq x y z
N MET A 1 29.26 16.69 13.45
CA MET A 1 29.08 15.26 13.11
C MET A 1 28.06 15.20 11.99
N TYR A 2 28.51 14.84 10.80
CA TYR A 2 27.68 14.78 9.59
C TYR A 2 26.95 13.43 9.61
N HIS A 3 25.66 13.42 9.97
CA HIS A 3 24.81 12.27 9.72
C HIS A 3 24.47 12.29 8.23
N PRO A 4 24.87 11.30 7.43
CA PRO A 4 24.38 11.24 6.07
C PRO A 4 22.85 11.09 6.14
N VAL A 5 22.15 12.11 5.65
CA VAL A 5 20.70 12.16 5.47
C VAL A 5 20.36 11.24 4.30
N GLY A 6 20.61 9.96 4.47
CA GLY A 6 20.28 8.91 3.51
C GLY A 6 19.08 8.19 4.08
N ALA A 7 17.89 8.44 3.52
CA ALA A 7 16.68 7.68 3.84
C ALA A 7 17.05 6.20 3.94
N ARG A 8 16.92 5.60 5.13
CA ARG A 8 17.33 4.22 5.35
C ARG A 8 16.45 3.34 4.49
N GLN A 9 16.98 2.85 3.37
CA GLN A 9 16.23 1.96 2.49
C GLN A 9 16.27 0.53 3.05
N LYS A 10 15.15 -0.17 2.99
CA LYS A 10 15.03 -1.53 3.51
C LYS A 10 14.09 -2.34 2.63
N ASP A 11 14.47 -3.58 2.36
CA ASP A 11 13.55 -4.56 1.78
C ASP A 11 12.63 -5.08 2.88
N VAL A 12 11.33 -4.83 2.72
CA VAL A 12 10.31 -5.18 3.70
C VAL A 12 9.33 -6.14 3.08
N SER A 13 8.99 -7.21 3.81
CA SER A 13 7.96 -8.13 3.36
C SER A 13 6.62 -7.42 3.31
N THR A 14 5.86 -7.62 2.24
CA THR A 14 4.52 -7.03 2.09
C THR A 14 3.56 -7.45 3.19
N ARG A 15 3.85 -8.52 3.95
CA ARG A 15 3.07 -8.98 5.11
C ARG A 15 3.30 -8.15 6.37
N LEU A 16 4.43 -7.47 6.47
CA LEU A 16 4.80 -6.64 7.62
C LEU A 16 4.39 -5.18 7.42
N ILE A 17 3.89 -4.83 6.23
CA ILE A 17 3.45 -3.47 5.90
C ILE A 17 1.96 -3.35 6.24
N LYS A 18 1.64 -2.34 7.07
CA LYS A 18 0.30 -1.96 7.47
C LYS A 18 -0.10 -0.64 6.77
N PRO A 19 -1.18 -0.63 5.96
CA PRO A 19 -1.79 0.60 5.48
C PRO A 19 -2.43 1.39 6.63
N THR A 20 -2.36 2.71 6.55
CA THR A 20 -2.87 3.66 7.55
C THR A 20 -4.06 4.47 7.04
N LEU A 21 -4.31 4.46 5.73
CA LEU A 21 -5.42 5.20 5.12
C LEU A 21 -6.60 4.27 4.78
N PRO A 22 -7.84 4.67 5.10
CA PRO A 22 -9.03 3.85 4.83
C PRO A 22 -9.50 3.89 3.37
N ASN A 23 -9.04 4.86 2.58
CA ASN A 23 -9.52 5.04 1.20
C ASN A 23 -8.58 4.38 0.21
N ILE A 24 -9.09 3.46 -0.60
CA ILE A 24 -8.36 2.83 -1.69
C ILE A 24 -8.89 3.36 -3.02
N ASN A 25 -8.08 4.18 -3.71
CA ASN A 25 -8.40 4.59 -5.07
C ASN A 25 -8.11 3.46 -6.06
N ILE A 26 -9.14 2.70 -6.43
CA ILE A 26 -8.94 1.50 -7.25
C ILE A 26 -8.52 1.85 -8.69
N THR A 27 -8.94 3.00 -9.21
CA THR A 27 -8.58 3.47 -10.55
C THR A 27 -7.05 3.62 -10.66
N ASP A 28 -6.43 4.27 -9.68
CA ASP A 28 -4.98 4.48 -9.66
C ASP A 28 -4.23 3.18 -9.41
N VAL A 29 -4.74 2.34 -8.48
CA VAL A 29 -4.13 1.04 -8.14
C VAL A 29 -4.11 0.11 -9.37
N LEU A 30 -5.22 0.00 -10.09
CA LEU A 30 -5.30 -0.84 -11.29
C LEU A 30 -4.45 -0.27 -12.43
N SER A 31 -4.44 1.04 -12.61
CA SER A 31 -3.59 1.71 -13.60
C SER A 31 -2.11 1.41 -13.35
N LEU A 32 -1.66 1.51 -12.09
CA LEU A 32 -0.31 1.17 -11.67
C LEU A 32 0.01 -0.31 -11.79
N ALA A 33 -0.93 -1.20 -11.46
CA ALA A 33 -0.73 -2.64 -11.62
C ALA A 33 -0.63 -3.04 -13.11
N ASN A 34 -1.38 -2.39 -13.99
CA ASN A 34 -1.31 -2.58 -15.44
C ASN A 34 0.00 -2.06 -16.06
N ASN A 35 0.49 -0.92 -15.55
CA ASN A 35 1.68 -0.24 -16.09
C ASN A 35 2.85 -0.29 -15.11
N TRP A 36 3.01 -1.42 -14.41
CA TRP A 36 4.01 -1.55 -13.35
C TRP A 36 5.42 -1.31 -13.89
N ASN A 37 6.10 -0.29 -13.37
CA ASN A 37 7.48 0.00 -13.75
C ASN A 37 8.43 -0.82 -12.87
N PRO A 38 9.30 -1.68 -13.45
CA PRO A 38 10.30 -2.43 -12.69
C PRO A 38 11.23 -1.55 -11.85
N SER A 39 11.45 -0.29 -12.23
CA SER A 39 12.26 0.63 -11.43
C SER A 39 11.67 0.92 -10.04
N TRP A 40 10.35 0.79 -9.86
CA TRP A 40 9.70 0.99 -8.56
C TRP A 40 10.01 -0.12 -7.54
N GLU A 41 10.59 -1.23 -8.00
CA GLU A 41 11.04 -2.28 -7.10
C GLU A 41 12.39 -1.93 -6.46
N THR A 42 13.13 -0.99 -7.03
CA THR A 42 14.48 -0.62 -6.59
C THR A 42 14.62 0.85 -6.20
N ASP A 43 13.67 1.71 -6.56
CA ASP A 43 13.71 3.15 -6.30
C ASP A 43 13.46 3.54 -4.83
N ALA A 44 13.03 2.59 -4.00
CA ALA A 44 12.58 2.84 -2.62
C ALA A 44 11.48 3.92 -2.53
N GLY A 45 10.62 3.99 -3.56
CA GLY A 45 9.58 4.99 -3.72
C GLY A 45 8.34 4.77 -2.85
N ILE A 46 8.39 3.82 -1.92
CA ILE A 46 7.35 3.54 -0.91
C ILE A 46 7.91 3.97 0.45
N ALA A 47 7.28 4.97 1.06
CA ALA A 47 7.61 5.47 2.39
C ALA A 47 6.91 4.65 3.48
N ILE A 48 7.71 4.21 4.44
CA ILE A 48 7.23 3.47 5.61
C ILE A 48 7.86 4.03 6.89
N TYR A 49 7.10 4.00 7.98
CA TYR A 49 7.56 4.26 9.33
C TYR A 49 7.77 2.93 10.06
N ASP A 50 8.85 2.80 10.83
CA ASP A 50 9.16 1.61 11.62
C ASP A 50 8.65 1.79 13.05
N GLU A 51 7.59 1.05 13.40
CA GLU A 51 7.01 1.02 14.74
C GLU A 51 7.90 0.24 15.74
N GLY A 52 8.98 -0.39 15.25
CA GLY A 52 10.02 -1.04 16.03
C GLY A 52 9.78 -2.52 16.33
N ILE A 53 8.54 -2.93 16.63
CA ILE A 53 8.29 -4.26 17.21
C ILE A 53 7.94 -5.33 16.15
N ALA A 54 7.20 -4.99 15.09
CA ALA A 54 6.87 -5.99 14.05
C ALA A 54 6.29 -5.46 12.74
N GLN A 55 5.81 -4.21 12.70
CA GLN A 55 5.06 -3.69 11.56
C GLN A 55 5.62 -2.36 11.07
N TYR A 56 5.41 -2.10 9.79
CA TYR A 56 5.79 -0.88 9.12
C TYR A 56 4.54 -0.16 8.65
N LEU A 57 4.34 1.08 9.09
CA LEU A 57 3.18 1.87 8.72
C LEU A 57 3.43 2.59 7.40
N LEU A 58 2.48 2.52 6.46
CA LEU A 58 2.55 3.33 5.25
C LEU A 58 2.28 4.80 5.57
N VAL A 59 3.04 5.70 4.95
CA VAL A 59 3.07 7.10 5.37
C VAL A 59 2.18 7.99 4.52
N ASP A 60 2.18 7.77 3.20
CA ASP A 60 1.53 8.66 2.24
C ASP A 60 0.65 7.91 1.24
N ALA A 61 -0.29 8.62 0.63
CA ALA A 61 -1.25 8.03 -0.30
C ALA A 61 -0.58 7.36 -1.52
N GLN A 62 0.52 7.90 -2.04
CA GLN A 62 1.21 7.29 -3.19
C GLN A 62 1.84 5.95 -2.80
N SER A 63 2.44 5.87 -1.62
CA SER A 63 2.97 4.64 -1.04
C SER A 63 1.89 3.57 -0.88
N HIS A 64 0.68 3.96 -0.45
CA HIS A 64 -0.48 3.06 -0.38
C HIS A 64 -0.87 2.51 -1.74
N ILE A 65 -1.01 3.38 -2.74
CA ILE A 65 -1.42 2.96 -4.08
C ILE A 65 -0.39 1.99 -4.69
N LYS A 66 0.91 2.32 -4.59
CA LYS A 66 2.00 1.43 -5.05
C LYS A 66 2.00 0.09 -4.29
N PHE A 67 1.77 0.13 -2.98
CA PHE A 67 1.67 -1.07 -2.16
C PHE A 67 0.50 -1.97 -2.58
N PHE A 68 -0.69 -1.43 -2.78
CA PHE A 68 -1.85 -2.21 -3.24
C PHE A 68 -1.64 -2.78 -4.64
N ALA A 69 -1.04 -2.01 -5.55
CA ALA A 69 -0.66 -2.51 -6.87
C ALA A 69 0.36 -3.67 -6.77
N ALA A 70 1.35 -3.57 -5.88
CA ALA A 70 2.28 -4.66 -5.62
C ALA A 70 1.61 -5.91 -5.04
N LEU A 71 0.59 -5.75 -4.18
CA LEU A 71 -0.21 -6.88 -3.67
C LEU A 71 -0.96 -7.58 -4.79
N ILE A 72 -1.58 -6.83 -5.71
CA ILE A 72 -2.26 -7.39 -6.90
C ILE A 72 -1.29 -8.21 -7.75
N LEU A 73 -0.04 -7.74 -7.87
CA LEU A 73 1.01 -8.42 -8.61
C LEU A 73 1.66 -9.58 -7.84
N GLY A 74 1.20 -9.88 -6.62
CA GLY A 74 1.69 -11.00 -5.82
C GLY A 74 3.13 -10.82 -5.31
N LYS A 75 3.60 -9.58 -5.16
CA LYS A 75 4.99 -9.30 -4.76
C LYS A 75 5.22 -9.68 -3.28
N PRO A 76 6.25 -10.46 -2.95
CA PRO A 76 6.51 -10.92 -1.58
C PRO A 76 7.17 -9.86 -0.70
N SER A 77 7.92 -8.94 -1.30
CA SER A 77 8.67 -7.88 -0.64
C SER A 77 8.76 -6.64 -1.51
N LEU A 78 8.98 -5.49 -0.88
CA LEU A 78 9.13 -4.19 -1.53
C LEU A 78 10.32 -3.44 -0.92
N ARG A 79 11.11 -2.81 -1.78
CA ARG A 79 12.12 -1.86 -1.37
C ARG A 79 11.43 -0.58 -0.91
N CYS A 80 11.58 -0.25 0.36
CA CYS A 80 10.92 0.89 0.97
C CYS A 80 11.95 1.85 1.56
N ARG A 81 11.60 3.13 1.67
CA ARG A 81 12.36 4.14 2.41
C ARG A 81 11.77 4.31 3.80
N LEU A 82 12.62 4.25 4.81
CA LEU A 82 12.24 4.54 6.19
C LEU A 82 12.17 6.05 6.42
N VAL A 83 11.07 6.48 7.03
CA VAL A 83 10.89 7.85 7.52
C VAL A 83 10.91 7.87 9.04
N GLU A 84 11.26 9.02 9.60
CA GLU A 84 11.30 9.23 11.06
C GLU A 84 9.96 9.74 11.62
N GLU A 85 9.09 10.27 10.75
CA GLU A 85 7.79 10.81 11.13
C GLU A 85 6.74 9.71 11.16
N GLU A 86 6.08 9.56 12.31
CA GLU A 86 5.00 8.60 12.52
C GLU A 86 3.73 9.07 11.79
N PRO A 87 3.18 8.25 10.86
CA PRO A 87 1.93 8.59 10.21
C PRO A 87 0.75 8.32 11.13
N LYS A 88 -0.32 9.12 10.97
CA LYS A 88 -1.58 8.86 11.67
C LYS A 88 -2.26 7.61 11.09
N ASP A 89 -2.54 6.62 11.93
CA ASP A 89 -3.25 5.40 11.55
C ASP A 89 -4.77 5.58 11.56
N VAL A 90 -5.27 6.33 10.58
CA VAL A 90 -6.70 6.62 10.40
C VAL A 90 -7.51 5.33 10.13
N LEU A 91 -6.87 4.31 9.54
CA LEU A 91 -7.51 3.04 9.24
C LEU A 91 -7.89 2.28 10.53
N ASP A 92 -6.96 2.20 11.48
CA ASP A 92 -7.20 1.53 12.76
C ASP A 92 -8.06 2.41 13.69
N ASP A 93 -7.69 3.68 13.85
CA ASP A 93 -8.29 4.62 14.82
C ASP A 93 -9.73 4.98 14.46
N ASP A 94 -9.98 5.38 13.21
CA ASP A 94 -11.23 6.02 12.80
C ASP A 94 -12.12 5.07 11.97
N ALA A 95 -11.52 4.17 11.18
CA ALA A 95 -12.24 3.30 10.25
C ALA A 95 -12.39 1.85 10.73
N ASN A 96 -11.90 1.49 11.92
CA ASN A 96 -12.00 0.15 12.49
C ASN A 96 -11.56 -0.95 11.50
N ASN A 97 -10.40 -0.75 10.86
CA ASN A 97 -9.81 -1.63 9.86
C ASN A 97 -10.70 -1.90 8.63
N SER A 98 -11.56 -0.93 8.28
CA SER A 98 -12.46 -1.02 7.12
C SER A 98 -12.01 -0.09 6.00
N PHE A 99 -11.80 -0.66 4.80
CA PHE A 99 -11.47 0.10 3.60
C PHE A 99 -12.72 0.55 2.86
N THR A 100 -12.70 1.79 2.40
CA THR A 100 -13.65 2.33 1.42
C THR A 100 -13.00 2.30 0.04
N ILE A 101 -13.66 1.67 -0.93
CA ILE A 101 -13.17 1.63 -2.30
C ILE A 101 -13.66 2.87 -3.03
N VAL A 102 -12.73 3.77 -3.36
CA VAL A 102 -13.02 4.99 -4.11
C VAL A 102 -12.69 4.75 -5.58
N ARG A 103 -13.56 5.24 -6.46
CA ARG A 103 -13.37 5.17 -7.90
C ARG A 103 -13.50 6.55 -8.52
N ASN A 104 -12.47 6.97 -9.23
CA ASN A 104 -12.46 8.29 -9.87
C ASN A 104 -13.04 8.27 -11.29
N ASP A 105 -13.17 7.09 -11.90
CA ASP A 105 -13.71 6.91 -13.23
C ASP A 105 -15.11 6.27 -13.22
N THR A 106 -15.99 6.76 -14.08
CA THR A 106 -17.33 6.17 -14.30
C THR A 106 -17.32 5.07 -15.38
N GLY A 107 -16.15 4.67 -15.88
CA GLY A 107 -16.04 3.61 -16.86
C GLY A 107 -16.50 2.27 -16.30
N GLU A 108 -16.77 1.27 -17.13
CA GLU A 108 -16.94 -0.09 -16.63
C GLU A 108 -15.56 -0.71 -16.37
N LEU A 109 -15.37 -1.36 -15.21
CA LEU A 109 -14.16 -2.14 -14.97
C LEU A 109 -14.14 -3.31 -15.94
N THR A 110 -12.99 -3.59 -16.53
CA THR A 110 -12.87 -4.79 -17.35
C THR A 110 -13.02 -6.04 -16.48
N PRO A 111 -13.41 -7.20 -17.03
CA PRO A 111 -13.44 -8.46 -16.28
C PRO A 111 -12.08 -8.83 -15.66
N ALA A 112 -10.98 -8.41 -16.28
CA ALA A 112 -9.64 -8.62 -15.74
C ALA A 112 -9.37 -7.74 -14.51
N ASP A 113 -9.80 -6.48 -14.55
CA ASP A 113 -9.66 -5.55 -13.43
C ASP A 113 -10.54 -5.96 -12.24
N MET A 114 -11.76 -6.44 -12.51
CA MET A 114 -12.62 -7.02 -11.45
C MET A 114 -11.95 -8.20 -10.75
N LYS A 115 -11.33 -9.12 -11.50
CA LYS A 115 -10.59 -10.25 -10.90
C LYS A 115 -9.45 -9.78 -10.01
N ARG A 116 -8.73 -8.72 -10.41
CA ARG A 116 -7.62 -8.15 -9.63
C ARG A 116 -8.12 -7.45 -8.36
N LEU A 117 -9.23 -6.73 -8.45
CA LEU A 117 -9.87 -6.12 -7.28
C LEU A 117 -10.31 -7.19 -6.28
N GLU A 118 -10.99 -8.25 -6.74
CA GLU A 118 -11.40 -9.35 -5.87
C GLU A 118 -10.20 -10.06 -5.24
N TYR A 119 -9.12 -10.25 -5.99
CA TYR A 119 -7.87 -10.78 -5.46
C TYR A 119 -7.26 -9.89 -4.37
N LEU A 120 -7.23 -8.57 -4.57
CA LEU A 120 -6.76 -7.61 -3.57
C LEU A 120 -7.63 -7.69 -2.30
N LYS A 121 -8.97 -7.72 -2.47
CA LYS A 121 -9.91 -7.86 -1.35
C LYS A 121 -9.69 -9.14 -0.57
N ASP A 122 -9.46 -10.26 -1.24
CA ASP A 122 -9.17 -11.55 -0.59
C ASP A 122 -7.88 -11.48 0.22
N ILE A 123 -6.79 -10.93 -0.33
CA ILE A 123 -5.53 -10.77 0.40
C ILE A 123 -5.72 -9.92 1.66
N LEU A 124 -6.41 -8.79 1.55
CA LEU A 124 -6.62 -7.86 2.66
C LEU A 124 -7.58 -8.45 3.70
N SER A 125 -8.62 -9.16 3.26
CA SER A 125 -9.56 -9.83 4.17
C SER A 125 -8.87 -10.92 5.00
N ARG A 126 -7.97 -11.70 4.39
CA ARG A 126 -7.13 -12.68 5.10
C ARG A 126 -6.17 -12.05 6.11
N ARG A 127 -5.88 -10.75 5.96
CA ARG A 127 -5.08 -9.96 6.89
C ARG A 127 -5.91 -9.27 7.98
N GLY A 128 -7.24 -9.49 7.99
CA GLY A 128 -8.15 -8.97 9.00
C GLY A 128 -8.87 -7.67 8.61
N TYR A 129 -8.64 -7.15 7.40
CA TYR A 129 -9.32 -5.93 6.94
C TYR A 129 -10.72 -6.22 6.43
N ARG A 130 -11.59 -5.22 6.52
CA ARG A 130 -12.98 -5.26 6.01
C ARG A 130 -13.14 -4.26 4.88
N PHE A 131 -14.22 -4.40 4.12
CA PHE A 131 -14.57 -3.47 3.05
C PHE A 131 -15.95 -2.90 3.32
N VAL A 132 -16.04 -1.58 3.33
CA VAL A 132 -17.30 -0.83 3.38
C VAL A 132 -17.57 -0.27 1.99
N ASN A 133 -18.85 -0.30 1.62
CA ASN A 133 -19.34 0.01 0.28
C ASN A 133 -19.81 1.46 0.19
#